data_AF-A0A1T4ZHP4-F1
#
_entry.id   AF-A0A1T4ZHP4-F1
#
_cell.length_a   1.000
_cell.length_b   1.000
_cell.length_c   1.000
_cell.angle_alpha   90.00
_cell.angle_beta   90.00
_cell.angle_gamma   90.00
#
_symmetry.space_group_name_H-M   'P 1'
#
loop_
_entity.id
_entity.type
_entity.pdbx_description
1 polymer ?
#
loop_
_entity_poly.entity_id
_entity_poly.type
_entity_poly.pdbx_seq_one_letter_code
_entity_poly.pdbx_strand_id
1 'polypeptide(L)'
;MVTTTNKNNSRTSNGAGTFNGKTNGVTPKSKSTGLPVPSNGNGIRRSAVSVEEQANALLERVRTTIVKKFGVKLQLREKRLQTKIGHAIKEKIGLDIAAQLKKRGKTMNWQRWNNEVFPTLFGQPDALRHDIETLALVMAKLYDVFELDPQEAIKSLVKFNQESLAKRNSYLQQEQSNNDDDIDDLEDDDDEEPEDLEDEEDDDFEEEDEEDEDEDDEDEEEEEDLE
;
A
#
# COMPACT_ATOMS: atom_id res chain seq x y z
N MET A 1 -6.84 -50.95 -10.45
CA MET A 1 -6.81 -52.26 -9.76
C MET A 1 -5.74 -52.18 -8.68
N VAL A 2 -6.10 -52.56 -7.44
CA VAL A 2 -5.24 -52.83 -6.26
C VAL A 2 -4.60 -51.59 -5.59
N THR A 3 -5.27 -50.84 -4.72
CA THR A 3 -5.40 -51.00 -3.23
C THR A 3 -4.15 -51.51 -2.50
N THR A 4 -3.60 -50.72 -1.57
CA THR A 4 -3.11 -51.24 -0.29
C THR A 4 -3.20 -50.19 0.82
N THR A 5 -4.17 -50.44 1.69
CA THR A 5 -4.39 -49.91 3.04
C THR A 5 -3.22 -50.27 3.96
N ASN A 6 -2.88 -49.40 4.91
CA ASN A 6 -2.33 -49.87 6.18
C ASN A 6 -2.96 -49.12 7.36
N LYS A 7 -3.77 -49.86 8.13
CA LYS A 7 -4.41 -49.50 9.40
C LYS A 7 -3.92 -50.53 10.43
N ASN A 8 -3.48 -50.06 11.59
CA ASN A 8 -3.37 -50.73 12.90
C ASN A 8 -2.35 -49.94 13.72
N ASN A 9 -2.41 -49.74 15.04
CA ASN A 9 -3.17 -50.26 16.19
C ASN A 9 -2.66 -49.34 17.34
N SER A 10 -3.35 -48.91 18.39
CA SER A 10 -3.87 -49.68 19.53
C SER A 10 -4.20 -48.68 20.65
N ARG A 11 -5.23 -49.01 21.42
CA ARG A 11 -5.64 -48.41 22.69
C ARG A 11 -4.63 -48.65 23.83
N THR A 12 -4.53 -47.70 24.76
CA THR A 12 -4.53 -47.82 26.26
C THR A 12 -4.71 -46.38 26.79
N SER A 13 -5.69 -45.94 27.60
CA SER A 13 -6.27 -46.30 28.92
C SER A 13 -5.45 -45.87 30.16
N ASN A 14 -6.07 -44.94 30.92
CA ASN A 14 -6.04 -44.72 32.38
C ASN A 14 -5.18 -43.59 33.00
N GLY A 15 -5.85 -42.81 33.87
CA GLY A 15 -5.30 -41.99 34.97
C GLY A 15 -5.93 -40.58 35.01
N ALA A 16 -7.05 -40.28 35.68
CA ALA A 16 -7.39 -40.30 37.12
C ALA A 16 -6.74 -39.16 37.97
N GLY A 17 -7.60 -38.27 38.51
CA GLY A 17 -7.35 -37.35 39.63
C GLY A 17 -6.98 -35.91 39.20
N THR A 18 -7.52 -34.81 39.73
CA THR A 18 -8.17 -34.58 41.04
C THR A 18 -8.96 -33.26 41.01
N PHE A 19 -10.18 -33.28 41.55
CA PHE A 19 -11.02 -32.12 41.88
C PHE A 19 -10.85 -31.75 43.37
N ASN A 20 -10.82 -30.45 43.71
CA ASN A 20 -11.24 -29.77 44.97
C ASN A 20 -10.46 -28.45 45.12
N GLY A 21 -10.94 -27.32 45.65
CA GLY A 21 -12.19 -26.87 46.27
C GLY A 21 -12.07 -25.33 46.46
N LYS A 22 -13.10 -24.49 46.29
CA LYS A 22 -14.29 -24.17 47.13
C LYS A 22 -14.04 -23.12 48.24
N THR A 23 -14.96 -22.13 48.29
CA THR A 23 -15.36 -21.18 49.37
C THR A 23 -14.66 -19.80 49.38
N ASN A 24 -15.35 -18.66 49.15
CA ASN A 24 -16.44 -17.92 49.82
C ASN A 24 -15.98 -17.01 50.99
N GLY A 25 -16.21 -15.69 50.84
CA GLY A 25 -16.00 -14.68 51.88
C GLY A 25 -16.67 -13.32 51.58
N VAL A 26 -17.98 -13.24 51.80
CA VAL A 26 -18.86 -12.06 51.93
C VAL A 26 -18.81 -11.62 53.42
N THR A 27 -18.68 -10.36 53.88
CA THR A 27 -19.55 -9.13 53.94
C THR A 27 -18.81 -8.11 54.89
N PRO A 28 -19.32 -6.89 55.29
CA PRO A 28 -20.49 -6.08 54.88
C PRO A 28 -20.24 -4.55 54.69
N LYS A 29 -21.23 -3.92 54.01
CA LYS A 29 -21.80 -2.56 54.14
C LYS A 29 -21.17 -1.51 55.08
N SER A 30 -20.96 -0.31 54.54
CA SER A 30 -21.36 0.95 55.21
C SER A 30 -21.98 1.93 54.22
N LYS A 31 -23.14 2.46 54.62
CA LYS A 31 -24.07 3.29 53.86
C LYS A 31 -23.96 4.72 54.43
N SER A 32 -23.51 5.68 53.64
CA SER A 32 -23.71 7.11 53.97
C SER A 32 -24.23 7.85 52.74
N THR A 33 -25.50 8.21 52.87
CA THR A 33 -26.31 9.06 52.01
C THR A 33 -25.68 10.46 51.89
N GLY A 34 -25.36 10.88 50.68
CA GLY A 34 -25.00 12.26 50.34
C GLY A 34 -25.42 12.54 48.91
N LEU A 35 -26.47 13.35 48.74
CA LEU A 35 -27.01 13.76 47.44
C LEU A 35 -25.98 14.54 46.62
N PRO A 36 -26.06 14.48 45.27
CA PRO A 36 -25.05 15.01 44.37
C PRO A 36 -25.15 16.53 44.26
N VAL A 37 -24.02 17.23 44.40
CA VAL A 37 -23.89 18.61 43.92
C VAL A 37 -23.61 18.52 42.41
N PRO A 38 -24.44 19.12 41.54
CA PRO A 38 -24.09 19.27 40.14
C PRO A 38 -23.01 20.36 40.04
N SER A 39 -21.75 19.95 40.19
CA SER A 39 -20.65 20.76 39.70
C SER A 39 -20.77 20.77 38.18
N ASN A 40 -21.15 21.93 37.66
CA ASN A 40 -21.27 22.25 36.24
C ASN A 40 -19.88 22.13 35.58
N GLY A 41 -19.43 20.89 35.40
CA GLY A 41 -18.20 20.51 34.73
C GLY A 41 -18.46 20.49 33.24
N ASN A 42 -18.63 21.66 32.63
CA ASN A 42 -18.56 21.82 31.17
C ASN A 42 -17.08 21.79 30.72
N GLY A 43 -16.34 20.81 31.22
CA GLY A 43 -15.09 20.36 30.64
C GLY A 43 -15.46 19.13 29.86
N ILE A 44 -15.72 19.29 28.56
CA ILE A 44 -15.62 18.19 27.62
C ILE A 44 -14.23 17.62 27.84
N ARG A 45 -14.14 16.56 28.64
CA ARG A 45 -12.96 15.70 28.67
C ARG A 45 -13.00 14.99 27.33
N ARG A 46 -12.61 15.72 26.28
CA ARG A 46 -12.11 15.08 25.08
C ARG A 46 -10.99 14.22 25.65
N SER A 47 -11.16 12.90 25.61
CA SER A 47 -10.03 12.01 25.67
C SER A 47 -8.99 12.67 24.78
N ALA A 48 -7.86 13.06 25.36
CA ALA A 48 -6.81 13.75 24.64
C ALA A 48 -6.11 12.70 23.78
N VAL A 49 -6.86 12.18 22.81
CA VAL A 49 -6.39 11.33 21.73
C VAL A 49 -5.24 12.10 21.10
N SER A 50 -4.10 11.45 20.96
CA SER A 50 -2.91 12.12 20.44
C SER A 50 -3.18 12.65 19.03
N VAL A 51 -2.44 13.67 18.60
CA VAL A 51 -2.57 14.20 17.23
C VAL A 51 -2.33 13.08 16.20
N GLU A 52 -1.44 12.14 16.51
CA GLU A 52 -1.14 10.97 15.66
C GLU A 52 -2.34 10.03 15.56
N GLU A 53 -2.98 9.70 16.67
CA GLU A 53 -4.19 8.88 16.70
C GLU A 53 -5.36 9.56 15.94
N GLN A 54 -5.51 10.88 16.10
CA GLN A 54 -6.51 11.65 15.33
C GLN A 54 -6.21 11.64 13.83
N ALA A 55 -4.94 11.75 13.44
CA ALA A 55 -4.52 11.68 12.04
C ALA A 55 -4.77 10.29 11.44
N ASN A 56 -4.49 9.22 12.19
CA ASN A 56 -4.75 7.85 11.75
C ASN A 56 -6.25 7.58 11.56
N ALA A 57 -7.08 8.04 12.49
CA ALA A 57 -8.54 7.93 12.37
C ALA A 57 -9.08 8.72 11.15
N LEU A 58 -8.53 9.91 10.90
CA LEU A 58 -8.88 10.70 9.72
C LEU A 58 -8.41 10.03 8.42
N LEU A 59 -7.22 9.45 8.39
CA LEU A 59 -6.67 8.75 7.23
C LEU A 59 -7.57 7.58 6.80
N GLU A 60 -8.04 6.77 7.76
CA GLU A 60 -8.96 5.67 7.48
C GLU A 60 -10.30 6.18 6.95
N ARG A 61 -10.88 7.22 7.57
CA ARG A 61 -12.11 7.84 7.05
C ARG A 61 -11.92 8.34 5.61
N VAL A 62 -10.79 8.99 5.30
CA VAL A 62 -10.48 9.44 3.93
C VAL A 62 -10.45 8.26 2.96
N ARG A 63 -9.74 7.17 3.31
CA ARG A 63 -9.65 5.97 2.47
C ARG A 63 -11.03 5.36 2.21
N THR A 64 -11.81 5.12 3.26
CA THR A 64 -13.15 4.55 3.14
C THR A 64 -14.07 5.44 2.30
N THR A 65 -14.04 6.76 2.51
CA THR A 65 -14.88 7.69 1.73
C THR A 65 -14.50 7.68 0.25
N ILE A 66 -13.21 7.66 -0.09
CA ILE A 66 -12.78 7.61 -1.49
C ILE A 66 -13.18 6.30 -2.16
N VAL A 67 -13.05 5.15 -1.46
CA VAL A 67 -13.52 3.86 -1.98
C VAL A 67 -15.04 3.90 -2.20
N LYS A 68 -15.82 4.39 -1.24
CA LYS A 68 -17.29 4.46 -1.36
C LYS A 68 -17.79 5.40 -2.45
N LYS A 69 -17.11 6.52 -2.67
CA LYS A 69 -17.56 7.56 -3.61
C LYS A 69 -17.01 7.40 -5.02
N PHE A 70 -15.83 6.82 -5.17
CA PHE A 70 -15.14 6.72 -6.45
C PHE A 70 -14.77 5.28 -6.84
N GLY A 71 -14.99 4.28 -5.99
CA GLY A 71 -14.57 2.90 -6.23
C GLY A 71 -13.05 2.69 -6.20
N VAL A 72 -12.26 3.70 -5.80
CA VAL A 72 -10.80 3.66 -5.89
C VAL A 72 -10.16 3.34 -4.53
N LYS A 73 -9.38 2.25 -4.48
CA LYS A 73 -8.51 1.93 -3.33
C LYS A 73 -7.22 2.74 -3.38
N LEU A 74 -7.05 3.69 -2.46
CA LEU A 74 -5.82 4.47 -2.36
C LEU A 74 -4.66 3.61 -1.86
N GLN A 75 -3.57 3.58 -2.63
CA GLN A 75 -2.36 2.86 -2.25
C GLN A 75 -1.70 3.42 -0.97
N LEU A 76 -1.10 2.53 -0.18
CA LEU A 76 -0.32 2.89 1.00
C LEU A 76 0.83 3.86 0.65
N ARG A 77 1.20 4.72 1.60
CA ARG A 77 2.26 5.72 1.38
C ARG A 77 3.60 5.06 1.06
N GLU A 78 3.97 4.03 1.81
CA GLU A 78 5.22 3.27 1.62
C GLU A 78 5.27 2.61 0.25
N LYS A 79 4.20 1.91 -0.14
CA LYS A 79 4.11 1.29 -1.47
C LYS A 79 4.24 2.33 -2.60
N ARG A 80 3.54 3.48 -2.49
CA ARG A 80 3.69 4.59 -3.44
C ARG A 80 5.10 5.15 -3.49
N LEU A 81 5.77 5.24 -2.34
CA LEU A 81 7.14 5.73 -2.24
C LEU A 81 8.12 4.76 -2.91
N GLN A 82 7.99 3.47 -2.63
CA GLN A 82 8.75 2.39 -3.24
C GLN A 82 8.60 2.42 -4.77
N THR A 83 7.38 2.50 -5.30
CA THR A 83 7.13 2.60 -6.75
C THR A 83 7.83 3.80 -7.39
N LYS A 84 7.75 4.98 -6.76
CA LYS A 84 8.41 6.20 -7.27
C LYS A 84 9.93 6.05 -7.31
N ILE A 85 10.51 5.49 -6.25
CA ILE A 85 11.96 5.26 -6.16
C ILE A 85 12.38 4.22 -7.20
N GLY A 86 11.64 3.12 -7.34
CA GLY A 86 11.89 2.08 -8.33
C GLY A 86 11.92 2.65 -9.75
N HIS A 87 10.95 3.50 -10.11
CA HIS A 87 10.95 4.19 -11.39
C HIS A 87 12.10 5.20 -11.55
N ALA A 88 12.42 5.97 -10.50
CA ALA A 88 13.53 6.91 -10.52
C ALA A 88 14.86 6.21 -10.83
N ILE A 89 15.15 5.10 -10.15
CA ILE A 89 16.38 4.31 -10.31
C ILE A 89 16.42 3.71 -11.71
N LYS A 90 15.32 3.07 -12.14
CA LYS A 90 15.18 2.45 -13.46
C LYS A 90 15.52 3.43 -14.57
N GLU A 91 15.02 4.65 -14.46
CA GLU A 91 15.23 5.67 -15.47
C GLU A 91 16.60 6.32 -15.36
N LYS A 92 17.05 6.69 -14.16
CA LYS A 92 18.34 7.36 -13.98
C LYS A 92 19.50 6.51 -14.48
N ILE A 93 19.54 5.23 -14.09
CA ILE A 93 20.58 4.30 -14.54
C ILE A 93 20.43 4.02 -16.03
N GLY A 94 19.19 3.78 -16.51
CA GLY A 94 18.93 3.51 -17.92
C GLY A 94 19.39 4.66 -18.84
N LEU A 95 19.12 5.92 -18.46
CA LEU A 95 19.53 7.10 -19.21
C LEU A 95 21.05 7.29 -19.21
N ASP A 96 21.72 7.02 -18.09
CA ASP A 96 23.18 7.08 -18.02
C ASP A 96 23.83 6.02 -18.93
N ILE A 97 23.36 4.76 -18.87
CA ILE A 97 23.82 3.69 -19.77
C ILE A 97 23.57 4.09 -21.23
N ALA A 98 22.39 4.62 -21.55
CA ALA A 98 22.06 5.07 -22.90
C ALA A 98 22.99 6.19 -23.39
N ALA A 99 23.31 7.16 -22.53
CA ALA A 99 24.25 8.23 -22.85
C ALA A 99 25.66 7.69 -23.10
N GLN A 100 26.11 6.72 -22.29
CA GLN A 100 27.42 6.08 -22.47
C GLN A 100 27.48 5.23 -23.75
N LEU A 101 26.42 4.51 -24.10
CA LEU A 101 26.31 3.76 -25.35
C LEU A 101 26.31 4.69 -26.57
N LYS A 102 25.58 5.82 -26.49
CA LYS A 102 25.52 6.83 -27.56
C LYS A 102 26.91 7.40 -27.88
N LYS A 103 27.73 7.67 -26.86
CA LYS A 103 29.14 8.10 -27.04
C LYS A 103 29.98 7.07 -27.82
N ARG A 104 29.58 5.80 -27.81
CA ARG A 104 30.22 4.69 -28.54
C ARG A 104 29.52 4.35 -29.85
N GLY A 105 28.59 5.18 -30.32
CA GLY A 105 27.81 4.94 -31.55
C GLY A 105 26.81 3.80 -31.44
N LYS A 106 26.43 3.39 -30.22
CA LYS A 106 25.45 2.31 -29.97
C LYS A 106 24.15 2.86 -29.40
N THR A 107 23.05 2.17 -29.63
CA THR A 107 21.73 2.48 -29.07
C THR A 107 21.43 1.60 -27.86
N MET A 108 20.67 2.14 -26.91
CA MET A 108 20.23 1.40 -25.72
C MET A 108 19.08 0.46 -26.08
N ASN A 109 19.20 -0.81 -25.70
CA ASN A 109 18.06 -1.74 -25.77
C ASN A 109 17.21 -1.57 -24.49
N TRP A 110 16.24 -0.67 -24.57
CA TRP A 110 15.34 -0.35 -23.45
C TRP A 110 14.47 -1.53 -23.02
N GLN A 111 14.05 -2.39 -23.95
CA GLN A 111 13.24 -3.57 -23.63
C GLN A 111 14.04 -4.55 -22.76
N ARG A 112 15.28 -4.84 -23.15
CA ARG A 112 16.19 -5.68 -22.35
C ARG A 112 16.49 -5.06 -20.98
N TRP A 113 16.75 -3.76 -20.93
CA TRP A 113 16.96 -3.06 -19.67
C TRP A 113 15.74 -3.17 -18.75
N ASN A 114 14.55 -2.89 -19.28
CA ASN A 114 13.32 -2.80 -18.50
C ASN A 114 12.80 -4.15 -18.00
N ASN A 115 13.02 -5.23 -18.76
CA ASN A 115 12.38 -6.52 -18.52
C ASN A 115 13.35 -7.60 -18.05
N GLU A 116 14.65 -7.47 -18.30
CA GLU A 116 15.65 -8.47 -17.87
C GLU A 116 16.60 -7.87 -16.83
N VAL A 117 17.33 -6.82 -17.20
CA VAL A 117 18.46 -6.34 -16.40
C VAL A 117 17.99 -5.65 -15.12
N PHE A 118 17.07 -4.69 -15.23
CA PHE A 118 16.58 -3.96 -14.05
C PHE A 118 15.87 -4.91 -13.07
N PRO A 119 14.91 -5.76 -13.48
CA PRO A 119 14.27 -6.70 -12.56
C PRO A 119 15.20 -7.68 -11.89
N THR A 120 16.25 -8.14 -12.59
CA THR A 120 17.27 -9.03 -12.02
C THR A 120 18.04 -8.37 -10.87
N LEU A 121 18.38 -7.08 -11.01
CA LEU A 121 19.16 -6.36 -10.01
C LEU A 121 18.31 -5.84 -8.85
N PHE A 122 17.14 -5.29 -9.14
CA PHE A 122 16.36 -4.48 -8.20
C PHE A 122 14.95 -5.00 -7.92
N GLY A 123 14.45 -5.98 -8.69
CA GLY A 123 13.03 -6.35 -8.68
C GLY A 123 12.18 -5.47 -9.61
N GLN A 124 10.86 -5.65 -9.55
CA GLN A 124 9.96 -4.79 -10.32
C GLN A 124 9.88 -3.40 -9.68
N PRO A 125 9.62 -2.31 -10.43
CA PRO A 125 9.56 -0.97 -9.86
C PRO A 125 8.57 -0.84 -8.69
N ASP A 126 7.47 -1.59 -8.71
CA ASP A 126 6.41 -1.65 -7.70
C ASP A 126 6.59 -2.79 -6.67
N ALA A 127 7.60 -3.64 -6.85
CA ALA A 127 7.98 -4.74 -5.96
C ALA A 127 9.51 -4.88 -5.94
N LEU A 128 10.17 -3.91 -5.27
CA LEU A 128 11.63 -3.89 -5.16
C LEU A 128 12.13 -4.99 -4.22
N ARG A 129 13.26 -5.60 -4.56
CA ARG A 129 13.93 -6.65 -3.77
C ARG A 129 14.67 -6.14 -2.55
N HIS A 130 14.97 -4.84 -2.53
CA HIS A 130 15.75 -4.19 -1.48
C HIS A 130 14.95 -3.04 -0.89
N ASP A 131 15.26 -2.69 0.35
CA ASP A 131 14.69 -1.54 1.04
C ASP A 131 15.05 -0.22 0.33
N ILE A 132 14.16 0.77 0.50
CA ILE A 132 14.27 2.04 -0.22
C ILE A 132 15.50 2.85 0.24
N GLU A 133 15.89 2.72 1.51
CA GLU A 133 17.05 3.35 2.10
C GLU A 133 18.35 2.80 1.50
N THR A 134 18.51 1.47 1.43
CA THR A 134 19.68 0.85 0.78
C THR A 134 19.78 1.26 -0.68
N LEU A 135 18.67 1.24 -1.41
CA LEU A 135 18.66 1.66 -2.81
C LEU A 135 19.03 3.13 -2.99
N ALA A 136 18.53 4.00 -2.11
CA ALA A 136 18.87 5.41 -2.13
C ALA A 136 20.37 5.64 -1.86
N LEU A 137 20.95 4.91 -0.90
CA LEU A 137 22.39 4.95 -0.65
C LEU A 137 23.22 4.41 -1.82
N VAL A 138 22.76 3.35 -2.49
CA VAL A 138 23.42 2.85 -3.71
C VAL A 138 23.44 3.96 -4.78
N MET A 139 22.33 4.65 -4.98
CA MET A 139 22.26 5.76 -5.93
C MET A 139 23.18 6.92 -5.55
N ALA A 140 23.26 7.29 -4.28
CA ALA A 140 24.18 8.33 -3.79
C ALA A 140 25.65 7.96 -3.92
N LYS A 141 25.98 6.67 -3.80
CA LYS A 141 27.35 6.19 -4.04
C LYS A 141 27.71 6.14 -5.52
N LEU A 142 26.72 5.92 -6.40
CA LEU A 142 26.93 5.88 -7.85
C LEU A 142 26.94 7.28 -8.49
N TYR A 143 26.14 8.20 -7.96
CA TYR A 143 25.92 9.52 -8.53
C TYR A 143 26.10 10.61 -7.47
N ASP A 144 26.97 11.56 -7.75
CA ASP A 144 27.27 12.74 -6.93
C ASP A 144 26.09 13.72 -6.78
N VAL A 145 25.04 13.54 -7.59
CA VAL A 145 23.82 14.35 -7.56
C VAL A 145 22.96 14.07 -6.32
N PHE A 146 23.13 12.92 -5.67
CA PHE A 146 22.36 12.56 -4.49
C PHE A 146 23.20 12.65 -3.21
N GLU A 147 22.59 13.14 -2.14
CA GLU A 147 23.18 13.21 -0.80
C GLU A 147 23.46 11.79 -0.25
N LEU A 148 24.50 11.65 0.57
CA LEU A 148 24.83 10.36 1.23
C LEU A 148 23.93 10.07 2.44
N ASP A 149 23.06 11.00 2.83
CA ASP A 149 21.99 10.76 3.80
C ASP A 149 20.82 10.01 3.11
N PRO A 150 20.36 8.85 3.64
CA PRO A 150 19.31 8.07 3.01
C PRO A 150 18.00 8.83 2.78
N GLN A 151 17.59 9.69 3.73
CA GLN A 151 16.29 10.38 3.65
C GLN A 151 16.34 11.52 2.62
N GLU A 152 17.43 12.28 2.57
CA GLU A 152 17.62 13.30 1.53
C GLU A 152 17.83 12.67 0.14
N ALA A 153 18.50 11.51 0.05
CA ALA A 153 18.61 10.74 -1.18
C ALA A 153 17.24 10.27 -1.70
N ILE A 154 16.41 9.71 -0.80
CA ILE A 154 15.02 9.30 -1.12
C ILE A 154 14.22 10.48 -1.68
N LYS A 155 14.26 11.63 -1.00
CA LYS A 155 13.55 12.84 -1.42
C LYS A 155 14.02 13.33 -2.79
N SER A 156 15.33 13.28 -3.03
CA SER A 156 15.93 13.66 -4.31
C SER A 156 15.51 12.70 -5.45
N LEU A 157 15.44 11.40 -5.17
CA LEU A 157 14.94 10.40 -6.11
C LEU A 157 13.46 10.59 -6.43
N VAL A 158 12.63 10.89 -5.42
CA VAL A 158 11.21 11.22 -5.64
C VAL A 158 11.04 12.46 -6.50
N LYS A 159 11.83 13.51 -6.25
CA LYS A 159 11.83 14.73 -7.07
C LYS A 159 12.25 14.43 -8.51
N PHE A 160 13.31 13.65 -8.70
CA PHE A 160 13.74 13.21 -10.03
C PHE A 160 12.64 12.46 -10.78
N ASN A 161 11.90 11.56 -10.10
CA ASN A 161 10.77 10.86 -10.73
C ASN A 161 9.65 11.80 -11.17
N GLN A 162 9.31 12.80 -10.34
CA GLN A 162 8.30 13.81 -10.67
C GLN A 162 8.72 14.63 -11.90
N GLU A 163 9.98 15.08 -11.94
CA GLU A 163 10.53 15.84 -13.07
C GLU A 163 10.57 15.01 -14.36
N SER A 164 10.95 13.74 -14.27
CA SER A 164 10.89 12.80 -15.40
C SER A 164 9.47 12.66 -15.95
N LEU A 165 8.49 12.40 -15.07
CA LEU A 165 7.09 12.22 -15.48
C LEU A 165 6.56 13.49 -16.14
N ALA A 166 6.82 14.66 -15.54
CA ALA A 166 6.43 15.94 -16.09
C ALA A 166 7.02 16.15 -17.50
N LYS A 167 8.30 15.81 -17.68
CA LYS A 167 8.96 15.92 -18.98
C LYS A 167 8.34 14.98 -20.02
N ARG A 168 8.07 13.72 -19.67
CA ARG A 168 7.41 12.77 -20.58
C ARG A 168 6.00 13.21 -20.96
N ASN A 169 5.23 13.70 -19.98
CA ASN A 169 3.87 14.18 -20.22
C ASN A 169 3.86 15.47 -21.09
N SER A 170 4.85 16.35 -20.94
CA SER A 170 4.96 17.55 -21.78
C SER A 170 5.20 17.25 -23.26
N TYR A 171 5.94 16.19 -23.59
CA TYR A 171 6.13 15.78 -24.98
C TYR A 171 4.84 15.21 -25.58
N LEU A 172 4.08 14.43 -24.82
CA LEU A 172 2.79 13.89 -25.27
C LEU A 172 1.77 15.00 -25.56
N GLN A 173 1.71 16.04 -24.72
CA GLN A 173 0.84 17.19 -24.98
C GLN A 173 1.26 18.00 -26.22
N GLN A 174 2.57 18.14 -26.46
CA GLN A 174 3.06 18.78 -27.70
C GLN A 174 2.76 17.95 -28.95
N GLU A 175 2.88 16.63 -28.87
CA GLU A 175 2.52 15.73 -29.98
C GLU A 175 1.01 15.73 -30.27
N GLN A 176 0.16 15.89 -29.25
CA GLN A 176 -1.29 16.05 -29.42
C GLN A 176 -1.65 17.42 -29.98
N SER A 177 -1.04 18.50 -29.47
CA SER A 177 -1.31 19.87 -29.94
C SER A 177 -0.85 20.11 -31.37
N ASN A 178 0.20 19.43 -31.86
CA ASN A 178 0.66 19.54 -33.25
C ASN A 178 -0.19 18.73 -34.25
N ASN A 179 -1.19 17.97 -33.77
CA ASN A 179 -2.11 17.19 -34.59
C ASN A 179 -3.52 17.83 -34.66
N ASP A 180 -3.77 18.93 -33.94
CA ASP A 180 -5.07 19.63 -33.87
C ASP A 180 -5.12 20.90 -34.75
N ASP A 181 -4.08 21.22 -35.51
CA ASP A 181 -4.03 22.41 -36.38
C ASP A 181 -4.87 22.29 -37.69
N ASP A 182 -5.78 21.31 -37.81
CA ASP A 182 -6.56 21.06 -39.05
C ASP A 182 -8.10 20.94 -38.87
N ILE A 183 -8.67 21.31 -37.72
CA ILE A 183 -10.13 21.49 -37.56
C ILE A 183 -10.42 22.67 -36.63
N ASP A 184 -10.43 23.88 -37.17
CA ASP A 184 -11.15 25.01 -36.54
C ASP A 184 -11.58 26.06 -37.58
N ASP A 185 -12.18 25.57 -38.67
CA ASP A 185 -13.00 26.39 -39.58
C ASP A 185 -14.44 25.83 -39.63
N LEU A 186 -15.01 25.61 -38.44
CA LEU A 186 -16.45 25.43 -38.28
C LEU A 186 -16.94 26.59 -37.41
N GLU A 187 -17.34 27.64 -38.12
CA GLU A 187 -18.05 28.83 -37.64
C GLU A 187 -19.14 28.48 -36.60
N ASP A 188 -19.19 29.33 -35.57
CA ASP A 188 -20.32 29.52 -34.64
C ASP A 188 -21.69 29.31 -35.30
N ASP A 189 -22.54 28.47 -34.71
CA ASP A 189 -23.92 28.89 -34.44
C ASP A 189 -24.63 28.04 -33.37
N ASP A 190 -25.30 28.80 -32.50
CA ASP A 190 -26.49 28.54 -31.70
C ASP A 190 -26.52 27.62 -30.45
N ASP A 191 -26.77 28.32 -29.35
CA ASP A 191 -27.40 27.94 -28.08
C ASP A 191 -28.49 26.85 -28.17
N GLU A 192 -28.33 25.72 -27.45
CA GLU A 192 -29.46 25.03 -26.82
C GLU A 192 -29.06 24.49 -25.43
N GLU A 193 -29.91 24.77 -24.44
CA GLU A 193 -29.77 24.51 -23.01
C GLU A 193 -29.55 23.01 -22.68
N PRO A 194 -28.78 22.65 -21.62
CA PRO A 194 -28.79 21.26 -21.16
C PRO A 194 -30.10 20.95 -20.43
N GLU A 195 -30.94 20.14 -21.07
CA GLU A 195 -32.10 19.50 -20.46
C GLU A 195 -31.70 18.64 -19.25
N ASP A 196 -32.58 18.70 -18.25
CA ASP A 196 -32.62 17.95 -17.00
C ASP A 196 -32.50 16.44 -17.24
N LEU A 197 -31.36 15.85 -16.88
CA LEU A 197 -31.19 14.39 -16.78
C LEU A 197 -31.32 13.99 -15.31
N GLU A 198 -32.57 13.89 -14.85
CA GLU A 198 -32.92 13.04 -13.72
C GLU A 198 -32.81 11.58 -14.18
N ASP A 199 -31.72 10.90 -13.81
CA ASP A 199 -31.63 9.44 -13.90
C ASP A 199 -31.66 8.86 -12.48
N GLU A 200 -32.88 8.53 -12.05
CA GLU A 200 -33.14 7.65 -10.92
C GLU A 200 -32.87 6.21 -11.37
N GLU A 201 -31.64 5.71 -11.16
CA GLU A 201 -31.39 4.27 -11.16
C GLU A 201 -31.23 3.76 -9.73
N ASP A 202 -32.33 3.19 -9.24
CA ASP A 202 -32.37 2.12 -8.24
C ASP A 202 -31.46 0.98 -8.74
N ASP A 203 -30.36 0.72 -8.04
CA ASP A 203 -29.65 -0.56 -8.17
C ASP A 203 -29.51 -1.19 -6.79
N ASP A 204 -30.33 -2.22 -6.59
CA ASP A 204 -30.40 -3.13 -5.45
C ASP A 204 -29.00 -3.74 -5.24
N PHE A 205 -28.26 -3.21 -4.28
CA PHE A 205 -26.99 -3.79 -3.85
C PHE A 205 -27.31 -5.01 -2.98
N GLU A 206 -27.50 -6.18 -3.62
CA GLU A 206 -27.50 -7.48 -2.94
C GLU A 206 -26.12 -7.68 -2.27
N GLU A 207 -26.14 -7.52 -0.95
CA GLU A 207 -25.14 -7.97 0.01
C GLU A 207 -25.35 -9.48 0.27
N GLU A 208 -24.27 -10.18 0.68
CA GLU A 208 -24.15 -11.61 1.06
C GLU A 208 -23.64 -12.53 -0.07
N ASP A 209 -22.57 -13.33 0.09
CA ASP A 209 -21.90 -13.81 1.29
C ASP A 209 -20.44 -14.20 0.97
N GLU A 210 -19.54 -13.88 1.91
CA GLU A 210 -18.19 -14.45 1.99
C GLU A 210 -18.30 -15.80 2.71
N GLU A 211 -17.91 -16.90 2.07
CA GLU A 211 -17.59 -18.15 2.79
C GLU A 211 -16.26 -18.74 2.28
N ASP A 212 -15.23 -18.42 3.08
CA ASP A 212 -14.12 -19.27 3.56
C ASP A 212 -13.28 -20.08 2.55
N GLU A 213 -12.10 -19.52 2.23
CA GLU A 213 -10.91 -20.25 1.79
C GLU A 213 -10.24 -20.90 3.02
N ASP A 214 -10.42 -22.22 3.19
CA ASP A 214 -9.58 -23.03 4.08
C ASP A 214 -8.17 -23.18 3.47
N GLU A 215 -7.25 -22.28 3.80
CA GLU A 215 -5.80 -22.49 3.70
C GLU A 215 -5.21 -22.65 5.10
N ASP A 216 -5.32 -23.85 5.67
CA ASP A 216 -4.46 -24.29 6.78
C ASP A 216 -3.16 -24.85 6.19
N ASP A 217 -2.17 -23.96 6.03
CA ASP A 217 -0.75 -24.30 5.87
C ASP A 217 0.03 -23.46 6.90
N GLU A 218 0.20 -24.00 8.11
CA GLU A 218 1.14 -23.57 9.15
C GLU A 218 1.48 -24.83 9.98
N ASP A 219 2.70 -25.14 10.41
CA ASP A 219 4.01 -24.53 10.22
C ASP A 219 5.06 -25.47 10.85
N GLU A 220 6.32 -25.22 10.47
CA GLU A 220 7.54 -25.20 11.33
C GLU A 220 7.91 -26.43 12.19
N GLU A 221 9.02 -27.11 11.87
CA GLU A 221 10.40 -26.88 12.35
C GLU A 221 10.76 -27.82 13.51
N GLU A 222 11.91 -28.51 13.39
CA GLU A 222 12.90 -28.55 14.46
C GLU A 222 14.21 -29.18 13.92
N GLU A 223 15.24 -28.34 13.85
CA GLU A 223 16.64 -28.78 13.88
C GLU A 223 16.92 -29.45 15.23
N GLU A 224 17.62 -30.60 15.24
CA GLU A 224 18.60 -30.90 16.30
C GLU A 224 19.56 -32.03 15.88
N ASP A 225 20.78 -31.60 15.55
CA ASP A 225 22.10 -32.08 16.04
C ASP A 225 22.43 -33.58 16.13
N LEU A 226 23.62 -33.97 15.67
CA LEU A 226 24.67 -34.66 16.45
C LEU A 226 25.75 -35.34 15.56
N GLU A 227 27.00 -34.87 15.79
CA GLU A 227 28.33 -35.51 15.62
C GLU A 227 28.81 -36.03 14.25
#